data_AF-A0A969KS36-F1
#
_entry.id   AF-A0A969KS36-F1
#
_cell.length_a   1.000
_cell.length_b   1.000
_cell.length_c   1.000
_cell.angle_alpha   90.00
_cell.angle_beta   90.00
_cell.angle_gamma   90.00
#
_symmetry.space_group_name_H-M   'P 1'
#
loop_
_entity.id
_entity.type
_entity.pdbx_description
1 polymer ?
#
loop_
_entity_poly.entity_id
_entity_poly.type
_entity_poly.pdbx_seq_one_letter_code
_entity_poly.pdbx_strand_id
1 'polypeptide(L)'
;MVEDDLLRAETAELLADIGWRWALHLVSDQTLDETTGSAADKAAELLVSVASNMESDGHSPVAEQLRLLAERYHTVPVRARPTQAEISTILEYAQRFLEQEETTPGESGGYPFIARWMDETFTALDQHIALFVRWMQVAQELAGRYGYPALDENLWDLENRIDYLVEHQRARAKGAIDPDIARFKAFVLAYTERHLEAAAAWEALDEPALAAEQARLAGDMEHAYQLLRRARLPIPEDLATTVKLIRLLDQLAQKHHDLGAAERAELLRRLDALRESVATAAKEDFDDFET
;
A
#
# COMPACT_ATOMS: atom_id res chain seq x y z
N MET A 1 -41.69 -8.30 -11.07
CA MET A 1 -40.82 -7.23 -10.55
C MET A 1 -39.55 -7.86 -10.01
N VAL A 2 -39.59 -8.63 -8.92
CA VAL A 2 -38.41 -9.33 -8.37
C VAL A 2 -37.68 -10.26 -9.38
N GLU A 3 -38.41 -10.94 -10.25
CA GLU A 3 -37.85 -11.87 -11.26
C GLU A 3 -37.18 -11.15 -12.44
N ASP A 4 -37.58 -9.90 -12.72
CA ASP A 4 -36.98 -9.06 -13.78
C ASP A 4 -35.69 -8.41 -13.24
N ASP A 5 -35.68 -7.98 -11.98
CA ASP A 5 -34.51 -7.43 -11.32
C ASP A 5 -33.38 -8.47 -11.14
N LEU A 6 -33.72 -9.73 -10.81
CA LEU A 6 -32.75 -10.83 -10.72
C LEU A 6 -32.12 -11.16 -12.07
N LEU A 7 -32.94 -11.32 -13.12
CA LEU A 7 -32.46 -11.62 -14.47
C LEU A 7 -31.54 -10.50 -15.00
N ARG A 8 -31.82 -9.25 -14.64
CA ARG A 8 -30.99 -8.08 -14.97
C ARG A 8 -29.65 -8.11 -14.25
N ALA A 9 -29.63 -8.45 -12.96
CA ALA A 9 -28.39 -8.61 -12.21
C ALA A 9 -27.50 -9.71 -12.83
N GLU A 10 -28.08 -10.87 -13.15
CA GLU A 10 -27.35 -11.98 -13.80
C GLU A 10 -26.83 -11.60 -15.20
N THR A 11 -27.59 -10.81 -15.97
CA THR A 11 -27.12 -10.34 -17.28
C THR A 11 -26.02 -9.30 -17.18
N ALA A 12 -26.06 -8.40 -16.19
CA ALA A 12 -25.00 -7.43 -15.94
C ALA A 12 -23.69 -8.12 -15.52
N GLU A 13 -23.77 -9.13 -14.66
CA GLU A 13 -22.64 -9.96 -14.24
C GLU A 13 -22.02 -10.70 -15.44
N LEU A 14 -22.86 -11.35 -16.27
CA LEU A 14 -22.38 -12.03 -17.47
C LEU A 14 -21.73 -11.08 -18.48
N LEU A 15 -22.30 -9.87 -18.66
CA LEU A 15 -21.73 -8.85 -19.53
C LEU A 15 -20.37 -8.36 -19.01
N ALA A 16 -20.25 -8.14 -17.70
CA ALA A 16 -18.97 -7.79 -17.08
C ALA A 16 -17.93 -8.89 -17.32
N ASP A 17 -18.28 -10.15 -17.08
CA ASP A 17 -17.41 -11.31 -17.31
C ASP A 17 -16.92 -11.43 -18.76
N ILE A 18 -17.82 -11.21 -19.72
CA ILE A 18 -17.47 -11.16 -21.14
C ILE A 18 -16.52 -9.98 -21.39
N GLY A 19 -16.83 -8.80 -20.87
CA GLY A 19 -16.01 -7.60 -21.00
C GLY A 19 -14.58 -7.83 -20.50
N TRP A 20 -14.44 -8.33 -19.27
CA TRP A 20 -13.14 -8.63 -18.65
C TRP A 20 -12.33 -9.62 -19.48
N ARG A 21 -12.89 -10.79 -19.82
CA ARG A 21 -12.15 -11.85 -20.51
C ARG A 21 -11.71 -11.44 -21.91
N TRP A 22 -12.60 -10.81 -22.68
CA TRP A 22 -12.27 -10.41 -24.05
C TRP A 22 -11.31 -9.23 -24.10
N ALA A 23 -11.48 -8.23 -23.22
CA ALA A 23 -10.51 -7.15 -23.11
C ALA A 23 -9.14 -7.70 -22.69
N LEU A 24 -9.09 -8.64 -21.75
CA LEU A 24 -7.84 -9.27 -21.31
C LEU A 24 -7.17 -10.02 -22.46
N HIS A 25 -7.93 -10.78 -23.25
CA HIS A 25 -7.42 -11.48 -24.42
C HIS A 25 -6.81 -10.49 -25.43
N LEU A 26 -7.51 -9.40 -25.74
CA LEU A 26 -7.03 -8.36 -26.66
C LEU A 26 -5.73 -7.70 -26.19
N VAL A 27 -5.59 -7.41 -24.91
CA VAL A 27 -4.36 -6.78 -24.39
C VAL A 27 -3.23 -7.78 -24.13
N SER A 28 -3.53 -9.08 -24.06
CA SER A 28 -2.53 -10.14 -23.84
C SER A 28 -1.87 -10.64 -25.12
N ASP A 29 -2.58 -10.69 -26.25
CA ASP A 29 -2.10 -11.29 -27.51
C ASP A 29 -1.23 -10.35 -28.38
N GLN A 30 -0.33 -9.60 -27.75
CA GLN A 30 0.41 -8.52 -28.39
C GLN A 30 1.66 -9.00 -29.15
N THR A 31 1.46 -9.62 -30.33
CA THR A 31 2.46 -9.46 -31.40
C THR A 31 2.41 -8.00 -31.86
N LEU A 32 3.33 -7.18 -31.32
CA LEU A 32 3.50 -5.76 -31.61
C LEU A 32 3.67 -5.50 -33.11
N ASP A 33 2.60 -5.12 -33.80
CA ASP A 33 2.66 -4.50 -35.12
C ASP A 33 1.94 -3.14 -35.05
N GLU A 34 2.71 -2.07 -35.29
CA GLU A 34 2.32 -0.66 -35.15
C GLU A 34 1.26 -0.22 -36.18
N THR A 35 0.81 -1.11 -37.07
CA THR A 35 0.08 -0.76 -38.30
C THR A 35 -1.43 -1.00 -38.26
N THR A 36 -1.95 -1.66 -37.23
CA THR A 36 -3.41 -1.82 -37.04
C THR A 36 -3.77 -1.23 -35.69
N GLY A 37 -4.81 -0.39 -35.63
CA GLY A 37 -5.27 0.28 -34.40
C GLY A 37 -5.14 -0.64 -33.18
N SER A 38 -4.49 -0.14 -32.14
CA SER A 38 -3.82 -1.00 -31.18
C SER A 38 -4.84 -1.92 -30.52
N ALA A 39 -4.46 -3.16 -30.22
CA ALA A 39 -5.37 -4.08 -29.53
C ALA A 39 -5.88 -3.50 -28.19
N ALA A 40 -5.14 -2.54 -27.61
CA ALA A 40 -5.55 -1.74 -26.47
C ALA A 40 -6.71 -0.79 -26.78
N ASP A 41 -6.74 -0.13 -27.94
CA ASP A 41 -7.86 0.73 -28.34
C ASP A 41 -9.15 -0.10 -28.49
N LYS A 42 -9.06 -1.27 -29.13
CA LYS A 42 -10.21 -2.20 -29.26
C LYS A 42 -10.68 -2.72 -27.91
N ALA A 43 -9.74 -3.04 -27.01
CA ALA A 43 -10.08 -3.45 -25.65
C ALA A 43 -10.81 -2.31 -24.92
N ALA A 44 -10.34 -1.08 -25.07
CA ALA A 44 -10.94 0.08 -24.43
C ALA A 44 -12.34 0.39 -24.99
N GLU A 45 -12.55 0.33 -26.31
CA GLU A 45 -13.87 0.45 -26.93
C GLU A 45 -14.85 -0.62 -26.41
N LEU A 46 -14.40 -1.87 -26.29
CA LEU A 46 -15.19 -2.96 -25.74
C LEU A 46 -15.59 -2.68 -24.29
N LEU A 47 -14.64 -2.28 -23.44
CA LEU A 47 -14.88 -1.97 -22.03
C LEU A 47 -15.89 -0.83 -21.86
N VAL A 48 -15.77 0.25 -22.65
CA VAL A 48 -16.74 1.36 -22.65
C VAL A 48 -18.13 0.90 -23.08
N SER A 49 -18.21 0.06 -24.11
CA SER A 49 -19.48 -0.48 -24.60
C SER A 49 -20.17 -1.34 -23.54
N VAL A 50 -19.42 -2.25 -22.89
CA VAL A 50 -19.95 -3.09 -21.81
C VAL A 50 -20.43 -2.24 -20.63
N ALA A 51 -19.60 -1.30 -20.17
CA ALA A 51 -19.96 -0.38 -19.07
C ALA A 51 -21.23 0.43 -19.39
N SER A 52 -21.36 0.94 -20.61
CA SER A 52 -22.52 1.73 -21.03
C SER A 52 -23.81 0.90 -21.06
N ASN A 53 -23.72 -0.38 -21.42
CA ASN A 53 -24.87 -1.28 -21.39
C ASN A 53 -25.28 -1.61 -19.95
N MET A 54 -24.32 -1.75 -19.03
CA MET A 54 -24.59 -2.00 -17.61
C MET A 54 -25.25 -0.82 -16.88
N GLU A 55 -24.92 0.42 -17.26
CA GLU A 55 -25.43 1.63 -16.60
C GLU A 55 -26.78 2.13 -17.11
N SER A 56 -27.35 1.47 -18.11
CA SER A 56 -28.67 1.84 -18.64
C SER A 56 -29.77 1.86 -17.56
N ASP A 57 -29.55 1.20 -16.42
CA ASP A 57 -30.49 1.09 -15.30
C ASP A 57 -29.95 1.60 -13.92
N GLY A 58 -28.78 2.25 -13.83
CA GLY A 58 -28.26 2.81 -12.56
C GLY A 58 -26.73 2.93 -12.45
N HIS A 59 -26.20 3.47 -11.34
CA HIS A 59 -24.75 3.46 -11.07
C HIS A 59 -24.30 2.05 -10.71
N SER A 60 -23.31 1.51 -11.44
CA SER A 60 -22.71 0.20 -11.18
C SER A 60 -21.21 0.37 -10.91
N PRO A 61 -20.70 -0.05 -9.74
CA PRO A 61 -19.26 0.00 -9.44
C PRO A 61 -18.40 -0.73 -10.48
N VAL A 62 -18.90 -1.86 -11.00
CA VAL A 62 -18.22 -2.64 -12.04
C VAL A 62 -18.15 -1.88 -13.36
N ALA A 63 -19.18 -1.12 -13.72
CA ALA A 63 -19.15 -0.28 -14.92
C ALA A 63 -18.15 0.88 -14.78
N GLU A 64 -18.02 1.48 -13.59
CA GLU A 64 -17.00 2.49 -13.29
C GLU A 64 -15.59 1.91 -13.42
N GLN A 65 -15.36 0.70 -12.89
CA GLN A 65 -14.10 -0.02 -13.04
C GLN A 65 -13.75 -0.30 -14.51
N LEU A 66 -14.70 -0.82 -15.30
CA LEU A 66 -14.50 -1.07 -16.74
C LEU A 66 -14.13 0.23 -17.48
N ARG A 67 -14.75 1.36 -17.14
CA ARG A 67 -14.41 2.66 -17.70
C ARG A 67 -13.03 3.13 -17.27
N LEU A 68 -12.64 2.91 -16.03
CA LEU A 68 -11.31 3.26 -15.56
C LEU A 68 -10.22 2.53 -16.34
N LEU A 69 -10.41 1.23 -16.62
CA LEU A 69 -9.49 0.48 -17.50
C LEU A 69 -9.47 1.06 -18.91
N ALA A 70 -10.63 1.36 -19.49
CA ALA A 70 -10.69 1.93 -20.81
C ALA A 70 -9.98 3.29 -20.88
N GLU A 71 -10.18 4.14 -19.86
CA GLU A 71 -9.52 5.43 -19.70
C GLU A 71 -7.99 5.26 -19.67
N ARG A 72 -7.49 4.29 -18.89
CA ARG A 72 -6.06 3.96 -18.86
C ARG A 72 -5.53 3.65 -20.26
N TYR A 73 -6.20 2.78 -21.01
CA TYR A 73 -5.74 2.36 -22.34
C TYR A 73 -5.85 3.46 -23.41
N HIS A 74 -6.79 4.40 -23.29
CA HIS A 74 -6.85 5.58 -24.15
C HIS A 74 -5.75 6.61 -23.82
N THR A 75 -5.48 6.80 -22.52
CA THR A 75 -4.54 7.82 -22.04
C THR A 75 -3.09 7.38 -22.22
N VAL A 76 -2.78 6.13 -21.86
CA VAL A 76 -1.41 5.60 -21.90
C VAL A 76 -1.36 4.38 -22.83
N PRO A 77 -0.73 4.51 -24.02
CA PRO A 77 -0.61 3.40 -24.95
C PRO A 77 0.28 2.30 -24.35
N VAL A 78 -0.09 1.05 -24.61
CA VAL A 78 0.72 -0.09 -24.18
C VAL A 78 2.03 -0.08 -24.98
N ARG A 79 3.16 0.05 -24.28
CA ARG A 79 4.49 0.13 -24.88
C ARG A 79 5.47 -0.68 -24.07
N ALA A 80 6.49 -1.21 -24.74
CA ALA A 80 7.55 -1.96 -24.06
C ALA A 80 8.39 -1.10 -23.09
N ARG A 81 8.41 0.23 -23.28
CA ARG A 81 9.18 1.18 -22.46
C ARG A 81 8.40 2.49 -22.27
N PRO A 82 7.43 2.53 -21.34
CA PRO A 82 6.78 3.79 -20.96
C PRO A 82 7.80 4.78 -20.38
N THR A 83 7.53 6.07 -20.59
CA THR A 83 8.25 7.19 -19.98
C THR A 83 7.91 7.31 -18.50
N GLN A 84 8.72 8.06 -17.73
CA GLN A 84 8.44 8.33 -16.31
C GLN A 84 7.03 8.87 -16.04
N ALA A 85 6.55 9.78 -16.89
CA ALA A 85 5.21 10.35 -16.77
C ALA A 85 4.14 9.29 -17.02
N GLU A 86 4.30 8.47 -18.06
CA GLU A 86 3.40 7.36 -18.38
C GLU A 86 3.38 6.31 -17.26
N ILE A 87 4.54 5.95 -16.67
CA ILE A 87 4.62 5.05 -15.51
C ILE A 87 3.82 5.64 -14.34
N SER A 88 4.00 6.93 -14.04
CA SER A 88 3.28 7.61 -12.96
C SER A 88 1.77 7.57 -13.19
N THR A 89 1.33 7.87 -14.41
CA THR A 89 -0.09 7.77 -14.80
C THR A 89 -0.63 6.34 -14.69
N ILE A 90 0.12 5.32 -15.09
CA ILE A 90 -0.29 3.91 -14.94
C ILE A 90 -0.46 3.56 -13.45
N LEU A 91 0.48 3.96 -12.59
CA LEU A 91 0.41 3.72 -11.15
C LEU A 91 -0.76 4.48 -10.48
N GLU A 92 -1.11 5.67 -10.98
CA GLU A 92 -2.32 6.39 -10.56
C GLU A 92 -3.60 5.65 -10.95
N TYR A 93 -3.69 5.10 -12.17
CA TYR A 93 -4.82 4.28 -12.58
C TYR A 93 -4.93 2.99 -11.75
N ALA A 94 -3.81 2.34 -11.46
CA ALA A 94 -3.78 1.15 -10.60
C ALA A 94 -4.29 1.48 -9.18
N GLN A 95 -3.82 2.58 -8.59
CA GLN A 95 -4.29 3.05 -7.29
C GLN A 95 -5.80 3.35 -7.30
N ARG A 96 -6.29 4.12 -8.29
CA ARG A 96 -7.72 4.44 -8.41
C ARG A 96 -8.56 3.18 -8.53
N PHE A 97 -8.07 2.17 -9.22
CA PHE A 97 -8.77 0.89 -9.35
C PHE A 97 -8.88 0.19 -8.01
N LEU A 98 -7.78 0.09 -7.26
CA LEU A 98 -7.76 -0.49 -5.92
C LEU A 98 -8.65 0.30 -4.95
N GLU A 99 -8.69 1.62 -5.04
CA GLU A 99 -9.55 2.47 -4.19
C GLU A 99 -11.06 2.29 -4.47
N GLN A 100 -11.44 2.06 -5.73
CA GLN A 100 -12.84 1.86 -6.13
C GLN A 100 -13.40 0.49 -5.75
N GLU A 101 -12.53 -0.46 -5.43
CA GLU A 101 -12.92 -1.84 -5.25
C GLU A 101 -13.30 -2.12 -3.80
N GLU A 102 -14.61 -2.11 -3.53
CA GLU A 102 -15.22 -2.49 -2.26
C GLU A 102 -15.43 -4.01 -2.12
N THR A 103 -15.12 -4.79 -3.16
CA THR A 103 -15.42 -6.23 -3.20
C THR A 103 -14.48 -7.06 -2.34
N THR A 104 -15.00 -8.19 -1.88
CA THR A 104 -14.22 -9.23 -1.19
C THR A 104 -12.98 -9.62 -2.02
N PRO A 105 -11.80 -9.74 -1.38
CA PRO A 105 -10.57 -10.25 -1.98
C PRO A 105 -10.80 -11.46 -2.91
N GLY A 106 -10.32 -11.38 -4.15
CA GLY A 106 -10.21 -12.55 -5.05
C GLY A 106 -11.32 -12.77 -6.09
N GLU A 107 -12.40 -11.98 -6.10
CA GLU A 107 -13.51 -12.15 -7.08
C GLU A 107 -13.49 -11.16 -8.24
N SER A 108 -12.54 -10.22 -8.26
CA SER A 108 -12.48 -9.18 -9.31
C SER A 108 -11.93 -9.70 -10.63
N GLY A 109 -12.75 -9.57 -11.69
CA GLY A 109 -12.30 -9.74 -13.08
C GLY A 109 -11.23 -8.73 -13.53
N GLY A 110 -11.01 -7.65 -12.76
CA GLY A 110 -10.02 -6.61 -13.05
C GLY A 110 -8.60 -6.92 -12.58
N TYR A 111 -8.43 -7.83 -11.61
CA TYR A 111 -7.11 -8.16 -11.05
C TYR A 111 -6.02 -8.44 -12.11
N PRO A 112 -6.25 -9.28 -13.15
CA PRO A 112 -5.23 -9.57 -14.16
C PRO A 112 -4.71 -8.34 -14.92
N PHE A 113 -5.54 -7.30 -15.05
CA PHE A 113 -5.13 -6.05 -15.71
C PHE A 113 -4.18 -5.25 -14.84
N ILE A 114 -4.49 -5.13 -13.54
CA ILE A 114 -3.65 -4.38 -12.60
C ILE A 114 -2.30 -5.08 -12.42
N ALA A 115 -2.30 -6.40 -12.26
CA ALA A 115 -1.06 -7.19 -12.21
C ALA A 115 -0.18 -6.95 -13.46
N ARG A 116 -0.79 -6.97 -14.65
CA ARG A 116 -0.08 -6.65 -15.90
C ARG A 116 0.45 -5.21 -15.93
N TRP A 117 -0.29 -4.24 -15.42
CA TRP A 117 0.19 -2.85 -15.32
C TRP A 117 1.39 -2.73 -14.38
N MET A 118 1.41 -3.50 -13.28
CA MET A 118 2.56 -3.56 -12.37
C MET A 118 3.77 -4.18 -13.05
N ASP A 119 3.61 -5.25 -13.83
CA ASP A 119 4.71 -5.87 -14.59
C ASP A 119 5.24 -4.94 -15.71
N GLU A 120 4.34 -4.25 -16.41
CA GLU A 120 4.67 -3.27 -17.46
C GLU A 120 5.49 -2.11 -16.89
N THR A 121 5.07 -1.57 -15.74
CA THR A 121 5.77 -0.46 -15.08
C THR A 121 7.09 -0.90 -14.46
N PHE A 122 7.15 -2.11 -13.89
CA PHE A 122 8.38 -2.66 -13.31
C PHE A 122 9.50 -2.82 -14.35
N THR A 123 9.17 -3.36 -15.53
CA THR A 123 10.13 -3.55 -16.63
C THR A 123 10.75 -2.23 -17.11
N ALA A 124 10.08 -1.11 -16.90
CA ALA A 124 10.54 0.23 -17.29
C ALA A 124 11.14 1.04 -16.13
N LEU A 125 11.18 0.49 -14.92
CA LEU A 125 11.54 1.23 -13.71
C LEU A 125 13.05 1.53 -13.62
N ASP A 126 13.88 0.80 -14.36
CA ASP A 126 15.35 0.79 -14.32
C ASP A 126 16.03 2.17 -14.26
N GLN A 127 15.40 3.21 -14.81
CA GLN A 127 15.96 4.57 -14.92
C GLN A 127 15.23 5.60 -14.04
N HIS A 128 14.25 5.18 -13.25
CA HIS A 128 13.31 6.06 -12.56
C HIS A 128 13.23 5.74 -11.07
N ILE A 129 14.35 5.89 -10.35
CA ILE A 129 14.48 5.60 -8.90
C ILE A 129 13.39 6.30 -8.08
N ALA A 130 13.05 7.54 -8.42
CA ALA A 130 11.99 8.32 -7.77
C ALA A 130 10.62 7.60 -7.74
N LEU A 131 10.39 6.65 -8.65
CA LEU A 131 9.15 5.88 -8.74
C LEU A 131 9.19 4.55 -7.98
N PHE A 132 10.33 4.13 -7.44
CA PHE A 132 10.45 2.82 -6.77
C PHE A 132 9.50 2.69 -5.58
N VAL A 133 9.44 3.73 -4.75
CA VAL A 133 8.53 3.77 -3.58
C VAL A 133 7.08 3.74 -4.03
N ARG A 134 6.71 4.55 -5.03
CA ARG A 134 5.33 4.62 -5.52
C ARG A 134 4.88 3.30 -6.13
N TRP A 135 5.75 2.66 -6.92
CA TRP A 135 5.48 1.34 -7.49
C TRP A 135 5.27 0.30 -6.39
N MET A 136 6.14 0.28 -5.38
CA MET A 136 6.07 -0.72 -4.30
C MET A 136 4.83 -0.51 -3.42
N GLN A 137 4.41 0.73 -3.13
CA GLN A 137 3.15 0.99 -2.42
C GLN A 137 1.93 0.37 -3.14
N VAL A 138 1.81 0.60 -4.44
CA VAL A 138 0.71 0.03 -5.24
C VAL A 138 0.82 -1.49 -5.31
N ALA A 139 2.04 -2.03 -5.45
CA ALA A 139 2.28 -3.46 -5.52
C ALA A 139 1.95 -4.17 -4.19
N GLN A 140 2.27 -3.54 -3.05
CA GLN A 140 1.94 -4.03 -1.72
C GLN A 140 0.42 -4.07 -1.51
N GLU A 141 -0.28 -3.01 -1.90
CA GLU A 141 -1.74 -2.97 -1.79
C GLU A 141 -2.40 -4.04 -2.67
N LEU A 142 -1.93 -4.18 -3.92
CA LEU A 142 -2.36 -5.25 -4.81
C LEU A 142 -2.10 -6.64 -4.19
N ALA A 143 -0.92 -6.85 -3.61
CA ALA A 143 -0.55 -8.12 -2.98
C ALA A 143 -1.43 -8.44 -1.77
N GLY A 144 -1.71 -7.45 -0.91
CA GLY A 144 -2.57 -7.62 0.25
C GLY A 144 -4.02 -7.96 -0.11
N ARG A 145 -4.53 -7.46 -1.24
CA ARG A 145 -5.92 -7.69 -1.67
C ARG A 145 -6.12 -8.91 -2.56
N TYR A 146 -5.19 -9.23 -3.45
CA TYR A 146 -5.38 -10.27 -4.48
C TYR A 146 -4.28 -11.32 -4.52
N GLY A 147 -3.19 -11.13 -3.77
CA GLY A 147 -1.95 -11.86 -3.94
C GLY A 147 -1.27 -11.46 -5.24
N TYR A 148 -0.09 -10.86 -5.17
CA TYR A 148 0.72 -10.50 -6.33
C TYR A 148 2.04 -11.27 -6.28
N PRO A 149 2.13 -12.44 -6.94
CA PRO A 149 3.26 -13.37 -6.77
C PRO A 149 4.62 -12.80 -7.14
N ALA A 150 4.65 -11.83 -8.07
CA ALA A 150 5.89 -11.22 -8.54
C ALA A 150 6.45 -10.18 -7.55
N LEU A 151 5.71 -9.79 -6.50
CA LEU A 151 6.14 -8.75 -5.56
C LEU A 151 7.50 -9.07 -4.94
N ASP A 152 7.67 -10.26 -4.37
CA ASP A 152 8.88 -10.61 -3.63
C ASP A 152 10.12 -10.67 -4.53
N GLU A 153 9.99 -11.24 -5.74
CA GLU A 153 11.06 -11.29 -6.73
C GLU A 153 11.41 -9.87 -7.22
N ASN A 154 10.40 -9.07 -7.54
CA ASN A 154 10.58 -7.69 -7.99
C ASN A 154 11.21 -6.82 -6.90
N LEU A 155 10.82 -7.00 -5.63
CA LEU A 155 11.38 -6.30 -4.49
C LEU A 155 12.87 -6.63 -4.32
N TRP A 156 13.21 -7.92 -4.34
CA TRP A 156 14.59 -8.38 -4.28
C TRP A 156 15.45 -7.79 -5.41
N ASP A 157 14.90 -7.71 -6.62
CA ASP A 157 15.54 -7.09 -7.77
C ASP A 157 15.81 -5.58 -7.54
N LEU A 158 14.83 -4.84 -7.02
CA LEU A 158 14.98 -3.41 -6.72
C LEU A 158 16.00 -3.16 -5.62
N GLU A 159 16.01 -3.98 -4.57
CA GLU A 159 17.02 -3.92 -3.50
C GLU A 159 18.43 -4.08 -4.06
N ASN A 160 18.67 -5.11 -4.87
CA ASN A 160 19.97 -5.35 -5.49
C ASN A 160 20.42 -4.20 -6.40
N ARG A 161 19.49 -3.66 -7.20
CA ARG A 161 19.76 -2.50 -8.06
C ARG A 161 20.16 -1.28 -7.23
N ILE A 162 19.48 -1.04 -6.13
CA ILE A 162 19.77 0.06 -5.21
C ILE A 162 21.12 -0.11 -4.54
N ASP A 163 21.46 -1.30 -4.07
CA ASP A 163 22.76 -1.56 -3.47
C ASP A 163 23.90 -1.35 -4.46
N TYR A 164 23.74 -1.81 -5.71
CA TYR A 164 24.68 -1.51 -6.78
C TYR A 164 24.84 0.01 -7.02
N LEU A 165 23.73 0.76 -7.07
CA LEU A 165 23.74 2.21 -7.25
C LEU A 165 24.45 2.93 -6.10
N VAL A 166 24.21 2.51 -4.86
CA VAL A 166 24.84 3.09 -3.66
C VAL A 166 26.35 2.85 -3.66
N GLU A 167 26.79 1.63 -3.95
CA GLU A 167 28.22 1.31 -4.04
C GLU A 167 28.91 2.16 -5.11
N HIS A 168 28.27 2.27 -6.27
CA HIS A 168 28.78 3.03 -7.39
C HIS A 168 28.79 4.55 -7.13
N GLN A 169 27.77 5.09 -6.45
CA GLN A 169 27.75 6.48 -6.00
C GLN A 169 28.86 6.76 -4.98
N ARG A 170 29.04 5.88 -3.97
CA ARG A 170 30.10 6.01 -2.96
C ARG A 170 31.49 5.94 -3.59
N ALA A 171 31.68 5.15 -4.65
CA ALA A 171 32.93 5.07 -5.38
C ALA A 171 33.22 6.34 -6.21
N ARG A 172 32.18 7.03 -6.71
CA ARG A 172 32.31 8.20 -7.60
C ARG A 172 32.23 9.54 -6.89
N ALA A 173 31.59 9.63 -5.73
CA ALA A 173 31.38 10.88 -5.02
C ALA A 173 31.64 10.73 -3.51
N LYS A 174 32.41 11.66 -2.94
CA LYS A 174 32.39 11.95 -1.48
C LYS A 174 31.10 12.71 -1.09
N GLY A 175 29.98 12.38 -1.72
CA GLY A 175 28.72 13.11 -1.63
C GLY A 175 27.68 12.40 -0.75
N ALA A 176 26.62 13.13 -0.41
CA ALA A 176 25.43 12.55 0.21
C ALA A 176 24.75 11.56 -0.76
N ILE A 177 24.16 10.50 -0.21
CA ILE A 177 23.36 9.52 -0.97
C ILE A 177 22.15 10.24 -1.55
N ASP A 178 21.74 9.86 -2.76
CA ASP A 178 20.52 10.35 -3.38
C ASP A 178 19.30 10.18 -2.44
N PRO A 179 18.51 11.25 -2.17
CA PRO A 179 17.34 11.18 -1.30
C PRO A 179 16.32 10.11 -1.71
N ASP A 180 16.13 9.84 -3.00
CA ASP A 180 15.16 8.84 -3.46
C ASP A 180 15.65 7.41 -3.16
N ILE A 181 16.97 7.19 -3.25
CA ILE A 181 17.59 5.93 -2.82
C ILE A 181 17.42 5.73 -1.32
N ALA A 182 17.69 6.78 -0.53
CA ALA A 182 17.55 6.71 0.92
C ALA A 182 16.09 6.50 1.34
N ARG A 183 15.14 7.16 0.67
CA ARG A 183 13.70 6.98 0.86
C ARG A 183 13.26 5.55 0.56
N PHE A 184 13.71 4.97 -0.56
CA PHE A 184 13.42 3.58 -0.88
C PHE A 184 13.97 2.61 0.18
N LYS A 185 15.20 2.81 0.64
CA LYS A 185 15.76 1.97 1.72
C LYS A 185 14.95 2.06 3.01
N ALA A 186 14.55 3.26 3.41
CA ALA A 186 13.71 3.45 4.61
C ALA A 186 12.37 2.72 4.47
N PHE A 187 11.80 2.72 3.27
CA PHE A 187 10.56 2.03 2.95
C PHE A 187 10.69 0.51 2.98
N VAL A 188 11.74 -0.05 2.38
CA VAL A 188 12.05 -1.50 2.44
C VAL A 188 12.27 -1.97 3.88
N LEU A 189 12.97 -1.19 4.72
CA LEU A 189 13.13 -1.51 6.14
C LEU A 189 11.79 -1.56 6.87
N ALA A 190 10.88 -0.63 6.57
CA ALA A 190 9.53 -0.63 7.14
C ALA A 190 8.73 -1.86 6.69
N TYR A 191 8.80 -2.20 5.40
CA TYR A 191 8.12 -3.36 4.83
C TYR A 191 8.60 -4.70 5.42
N THR A 192 9.90 -4.82 5.67
CA THR A 192 10.51 -6.02 6.27
C THR A 192 10.42 -6.05 7.81
N GLU A 193 9.52 -5.25 8.40
CA GLU A 193 9.28 -5.15 9.84
C GLU A 193 10.49 -4.72 10.69
N ARG A 194 11.52 -4.15 10.06
CA ARG A 194 12.70 -3.59 10.72
C ARG A 194 12.43 -2.17 11.20
N HIS A 195 11.35 -2.01 11.96
CA HIS A 195 10.75 -0.73 12.32
C HIS A 195 11.71 0.24 13.02
N LEU A 196 12.60 -0.25 13.90
CA LEU A 196 13.58 0.61 14.57
C LEU A 196 14.61 1.20 13.58
N GLU A 197 15.07 0.39 12.62
CA GLU A 197 16.01 0.85 11.58
C GLU A 197 15.31 1.75 10.57
N ALA A 198 14.06 1.43 10.22
CA ALA A 198 13.21 2.27 9.38
C ALA A 198 12.99 3.65 10.03
N ALA A 199 12.68 3.70 11.32
CA ALA A 199 12.50 4.95 12.06
C ALA A 199 13.74 5.85 11.98
N ALA A 200 14.93 5.28 12.20
CA ALA A 200 16.20 6.00 12.08
C ALA A 200 16.45 6.48 10.63
N ALA A 201 16.12 5.68 9.63
CA ALA A 201 16.26 6.04 8.22
C ALA A 201 15.32 7.19 7.82
N TRP A 202 14.07 7.16 8.28
CA TRP A 202 13.10 8.25 8.07
C TRP A 202 13.49 9.53 8.82
N GLU A 203 14.04 9.43 10.03
CA GLU A 203 14.57 10.59 10.75
C GLU A 203 15.75 11.24 10.01
N ALA A 204 16.65 10.43 9.43
CA ALA A 204 17.77 10.93 8.62
C ALA A 204 17.31 11.64 7.33
N LEU A 205 16.11 11.33 6.84
CA LEU A 205 15.45 11.97 5.70
C LEU A 205 14.65 13.22 6.07
N ASP A 206 14.60 13.59 7.35
CA ASP A 206 13.75 14.67 7.88
C ASP A 206 12.24 14.45 7.62
N GLU A 207 11.80 13.19 7.69
CA GLU A 207 10.40 12.76 7.54
C GLU A 207 9.83 12.32 8.92
N PRO A 208 9.58 13.26 9.85
CA PRO A 208 9.30 12.95 11.26
C PRO A 208 7.99 12.20 11.51
N ALA A 209 7.01 12.33 10.61
CA ALA A 209 5.74 11.62 10.73
C ALA A 209 5.93 10.11 10.53
N LEU A 210 6.61 9.73 9.44
CA LEU A 210 6.95 8.33 9.12
C LEU A 210 7.92 7.75 10.15
N ALA A 211 8.91 8.52 10.59
CA ALA A 211 9.83 8.10 11.65
C ALA A 211 9.09 7.80 12.95
N ALA A 212 8.15 8.65 13.35
CA ALA A 212 7.35 8.44 14.56
C ALA A 212 6.42 7.23 14.45
N GLU A 213 5.81 7.00 13.29
CA GLU A 213 4.99 5.81 13.04
C GLU A 213 5.81 4.52 13.19
N GLN A 214 6.98 4.45 12.54
CA GLN A 214 7.86 3.29 12.66
C GLN A 214 8.39 3.10 14.09
N ALA A 215 8.71 4.19 14.81
CA ALA A 215 9.09 4.10 16.21
C ALA A 215 7.96 3.53 17.10
N ARG A 216 6.69 3.87 16.82
CA ARG A 216 5.53 3.27 17.51
C ARG A 216 5.41 1.78 17.23
N LEU A 217 5.56 1.35 15.98
CA LEU A 217 5.53 -0.06 15.60
C LEU A 217 6.67 -0.85 16.25
N ALA A 218 7.84 -0.23 16.41
CA ALA A 218 8.97 -0.81 17.15
C ALA A 218 8.77 -0.85 18.68
N GLY A 219 7.70 -0.24 19.21
CA GLY A 219 7.45 -0.11 20.65
C GLY A 219 8.20 1.05 21.33
N ASP A 220 8.95 1.87 20.60
CA ASP A 220 9.65 3.05 21.14
C ASP A 220 8.75 4.29 21.17
N MET A 221 7.78 4.25 22.08
CA MET A 221 6.76 5.28 22.22
C MET A 221 7.33 6.62 22.70
N GLU A 222 8.41 6.60 23.48
CA GLU A 222 9.08 7.82 23.97
C GLU A 222 9.79 8.54 22.82
N HIS A 223 10.53 7.81 21.98
CA HIS A 223 11.16 8.38 20.77
C HIS A 223 10.10 8.92 19.81
N ALA A 224 9.04 8.16 19.53
CA ALA A 224 7.92 8.61 18.68
C ALA A 224 7.29 9.93 19.18
N TYR A 225 7.03 10.03 20.49
CA TYR A 225 6.50 11.25 21.10
C TYR A 225 7.45 12.43 20.93
N GLN A 226 8.76 12.22 21.11
CA GLN A 226 9.76 13.27 20.96
C GLN A 226 9.87 13.76 19.52
N LEU A 227 9.82 12.85 18.54
CA LEU A 227 9.81 13.17 17.11
C LEU A 227 8.64 14.09 16.74
N LEU A 228 7.41 13.68 17.08
CA LEU A 228 6.21 14.48 16.79
C LEU A 228 6.27 15.85 17.48
N ARG A 229 6.70 15.88 18.74
CA ARG A 229 6.84 17.12 19.51
C ARG A 229 7.87 18.07 18.89
N ARG A 230 9.04 17.57 18.48
CA ARG A 230 10.11 18.37 17.85
C ARG A 230 9.64 18.93 16.51
N ALA A 231 8.93 18.12 15.73
CA ALA A 231 8.37 18.49 14.43
C ALA A 231 7.10 19.36 14.53
N ARG A 232 6.57 19.60 15.74
CA ARG A 232 5.30 20.33 15.98
C ARG A 232 4.11 19.69 15.29
N LEU A 233 4.14 18.37 15.13
CA LEU A 233 3.05 17.57 14.60
C LEU A 233 2.03 17.26 15.71
N PRO A 234 0.76 16.99 15.36
CA PRO A 234 -0.23 16.56 16.33
C PRO A 234 0.23 15.27 17.00
N ILE A 235 0.13 15.22 18.33
CA ILE A 235 0.47 14.04 19.12
C ILE A 235 -0.84 13.32 19.45
N PRO A 236 -1.02 12.05 19.06
CA PRO A 236 -2.18 11.26 19.45
C PRO A 236 -2.33 11.21 20.98
N GLU A 237 -3.56 11.36 21.47
CA GLU A 237 -3.84 11.38 22.91
C GLU A 237 -3.41 10.08 23.60
N ASP A 238 -3.67 8.94 22.95
CA ASP A 238 -3.30 7.61 23.46
C ASP A 238 -1.79 7.47 23.60
N LEU A 239 -1.02 7.99 22.64
CA LEU A 239 0.45 8.00 22.70
C LEU A 239 0.93 8.88 23.86
N ALA A 240 0.38 10.09 23.99
CA ALA A 240 0.75 11.01 25.07
C ALA A 240 0.45 10.43 26.46
N THR A 241 -0.71 9.77 26.60
CA THR A 241 -1.13 9.11 27.84
C THR A 241 -0.24 7.92 28.17
N THR A 242 0.07 7.09 27.17
CA THR A 242 0.96 5.92 27.31
C THR A 242 2.37 6.36 27.74
N VAL A 243 2.95 7.36 27.09
CA VAL A 243 4.27 7.90 27.45
C VAL A 243 4.27 8.49 28.87
N LYS A 244 3.19 9.20 29.26
CA LYS A 244 3.05 9.70 30.63
C LYS A 244 3.01 8.55 31.65
N LEU A 245 2.29 7.48 31.34
CA LEU A 245 2.25 6.28 32.20
C LEU A 245 3.63 5.63 32.32
N ILE A 246 4.34 5.43 31.22
CA ILE A 246 5.70 4.85 31.21
C ILE A 246 6.62 5.66 32.14
N ARG A 247 6.65 6.99 31.99
CA ARG A 247 7.48 7.86 32.85
C ARG A 247 7.10 7.77 34.34
N LEU A 248 5.81 7.62 34.65
CA LEU A 248 5.35 7.44 36.03
C LEU A 248 5.76 6.06 36.60
N LEU A 249 5.69 5.00 35.78
CA LEU A 249 6.15 3.67 36.15
C LEU A 249 7.65 3.66 36.42
N ASP A 250 8.46 4.29 35.57
CA ASP A 250 9.91 4.44 35.78
C ASP A 250 10.23 5.19 37.07
N GLN A 251 9.49 6.27 37.33
CA GLN A 251 9.63 7.04 38.56
C GLN A 251 9.26 6.21 39.80
N LEU A 252 8.18 5.43 39.71
CA LEU A 252 7.72 4.57 40.79
C LEU A 252 8.69 3.42 41.06
N ALA A 253 9.27 2.83 40.01
CA ALA A 253 10.31 1.82 40.11
C ALA A 253 11.51 2.32 40.91
N GLN A 254 11.80 3.62 40.91
CA GLN A 254 12.87 4.22 41.72
C GLN A 254 12.43 4.56 43.16
N LYS A 255 11.13 4.83 43.38
CA LYS A 255 10.60 5.38 44.64
C LYS A 255 9.71 4.42 45.47
N HIS A 256 9.57 3.17 45.05
CA HIS A 256 8.64 2.20 45.65
C HIS A 256 8.98 1.77 47.10
N HIS A 257 10.17 2.11 47.62
CA HIS A 257 10.65 1.65 48.93
C HIS A 257 9.85 2.23 50.10
N ASP A 258 9.29 3.44 49.95
CA ASP A 258 8.52 4.13 50.99
C ASP A 258 7.03 3.73 51.03
N LEU A 259 6.58 2.90 50.10
CA LEU A 259 5.18 2.47 50.04
C LEU A 259 4.85 1.51 51.20
N GLY A 260 3.70 1.72 51.83
CA GLY A 260 3.13 0.79 52.80
C GLY A 260 2.69 -0.52 52.15
N ALA A 261 2.46 -1.56 52.96
CA ALA A 261 2.01 -2.86 52.45
C ALA A 261 0.65 -2.79 51.71
N ALA A 262 -0.30 -2.00 52.21
CA ALA A 262 -1.60 -1.82 51.57
C ALA A 262 -1.51 -1.03 50.25
N GLU A 263 -0.63 -0.02 50.19
CA GLU A 263 -0.41 0.78 48.98
C GLU A 263 0.24 -0.06 47.88
N ARG A 264 1.22 -0.90 48.23
CA ARG A 264 1.80 -1.88 47.30
C ARG A 264 0.75 -2.86 46.77
N ALA A 265 -0.13 -3.36 47.64
CA ALA A 265 -1.18 -4.29 47.24
C ALA A 265 -2.19 -3.64 46.27
N GLU A 266 -2.63 -2.41 46.55
CA GLU A 266 -3.54 -1.68 45.67
C GLU A 266 -2.87 -1.31 44.33
N LEU A 267 -1.60 -0.90 44.34
CA LEU A 267 -0.83 -0.62 43.12
C LEU A 267 -0.77 -1.85 42.22
N LEU A 268 -0.36 -3.01 42.77
CA LEU A 268 -0.29 -4.26 42.01
C LEU A 268 -1.65 -4.62 41.44
N ARG A 269 -2.73 -4.53 42.24
CA ARG A 269 -4.09 -4.78 41.77
C ARG A 269 -4.49 -3.89 40.58
N ARG A 270 -4.10 -2.62 40.60
CA ARG A 270 -4.37 -1.67 39.50
C ARG A 270 -3.54 -1.97 38.25
N LEU A 271 -2.28 -2.33 38.41
CA LEU A 271 -1.40 -2.72 37.31
C LEU A 271 -1.86 -4.02 36.65
N ASP A 272 -2.30 -5.01 37.44
CA ASP A 272 -2.85 -6.26 36.93
C ASP A 272 -4.16 -6.02 36.16
N ALA A 273 -5.07 -5.19 36.69
CA ALA A 273 -6.30 -4.82 35.98
C ALA A 273 -6.02 -4.09 34.65
N LEU A 274 -5.02 -3.20 34.64
CA LEU A 274 -4.60 -2.53 33.40
C LEU A 274 -3.99 -3.52 32.40
N ARG A 275 -3.13 -4.44 32.87
CA ARG A 275 -2.54 -5.48 32.04
C ARG A 275 -3.61 -6.34 31.38
N GLU A 276 -4.63 -6.76 32.15
CA GLU A 276 -5.75 -7.54 31.61
C GLU A 276 -6.53 -6.76 30.56
N SER A 277 -6.85 -5.49 30.82
CA SER A 277 -7.55 -4.64 29.86
C SER A 277 -6.78 -4.48 28.53
N VAL A 278 -5.47 -4.25 28.60
CA VAL A 278 -4.62 -4.11 27.41
C VAL A 278 -4.48 -5.45 26.68
N ALA A 279 -4.37 -6.56 27.41
CA ALA A 279 -4.27 -7.89 26.82
C ALA A 279 -5.58 -8.32 26.12
N THR A 280 -6.74 -7.88 26.61
CA THR A 280 -8.02 -8.12 25.93
C THR A 280 -8.10 -7.30 24.64
N ALA A 281 -7.76 -6.01 24.68
CA ALA A 281 -7.74 -5.17 23.47
C ALA A 281 -6.80 -5.74 22.40
N ALA A 282 -5.61 -6.20 22.79
CA ALA A 282 -4.66 -6.84 21.87
C ALA A 282 -5.14 -8.19 21.28
N LYS A 283 -6.14 -8.84 21.89
CA LYS A 283 -6.77 -10.06 21.34
C LYS A 283 -7.93 -9.74 20.41
N GLU A 284 -8.72 -8.72 20.74
CA GLU A 284 -9.75 -8.19 19.84
C GLU A 284 -9.11 -7.73 18.52
N ASP A 285 -7.95 -7.05 18.61
CA ASP A 285 -7.14 -6.69 17.45
C ASP A 285 -6.57 -7.90 16.67
N PHE A 286 -6.55 -9.12 17.24
CA PHE A 286 -6.06 -10.33 16.57
C PHE A 286 -7.20 -11.14 15.95
N ASP A 287 -8.35 -11.20 16.63
CA ASP A 287 -9.55 -11.90 16.14
C ASP A 287 -10.20 -11.17 14.95
N ASP A 288 -10.09 -9.83 14.86
CA ASP A 288 -10.53 -9.02 13.70
C ASP A 288 -9.67 -9.23 12.43
N PHE A 289 -8.50 -9.87 12.52
CA PHE A 289 -7.68 -10.26 11.36
C PHE A 289 -7.96 -11.70 10.87
N GLU A 290 -8.68 -12.52 11.63
CA GLU A 290 -9.00 -13.92 11.28
C GLU A 290 -10.44 -14.11 10.74
N THR A 291 -11.23 -13.04 10.61
CA THR A 291 -12.58 -13.05 9.99
C THR A 291 -12.64 -12.28 8.68
#